data_AF-A0AAV8CPE1-F1
#
_entry.id   AF-A0AAV8CPE1-F1
#
_cell.length_a   1.000
_cell.length_b   1.000
_cell.length_c   1.000
_cell.angle_alpha   90.00
_cell.angle_beta   90.00
_cell.angle_gamma   90.00
#
_symmetry.space_group_name_H-M   'P 1'
#
loop_
_entity.id
_entity.type
_entity.pdbx_description
1 polymer ?
#
loop_
_entity_poly.entity_id
_entity_poly.type
_entity_poly.pdbx_seq_one_letter_code
_entity_poly.pdbx_strand_id
1 'polypeptide(L)'
;MALKVPPLKAAEIAIDSIGLGYDVAADLRLKFCKRRGTDSCLIEIDRTDSQDTVLPGGIVIPNVPKAIKCDKGERTKFRSEVLTFQQMSEQFNQEMSLSGKIPSGHFNHMFEFSTCWQKDAANTKSLAFDGWFISLYTVALSQPHVLLRDHVKQAVPSTWDPAALAKFIDKFGTHIVVGVKMGGKDVVCIRQQHSSSLQPVEVQKRLKALADRRFLHENGQLDANLKDDYSKQKMDPREQRLRFVESSPSSSYASKDDIVVIYKRRGGKDSKELSHDEWMNTVQGEPDVISMSFLPITSLLNGVPGSGFLNHAINLYLRYKPPLEELHQFLEFQLPRQWAPVYSDLPLGPQRKRQSSTSLQFNFMGPKLYVCTNLVDVGKRPVTGLRLYLEGKRSNRLAIHLQHLCSLPQILQLADDPYNDLTDLEASYDRRYFEPIQWKHLSHVCTAPVESDDDLSIVTGAQLYVGSYGFRKVLFLRLRFAKVTNAALVKNPEWEGSPNLVQKSGLISTLISTHFSIAATAAAQRPPPRPNDVNINSAVYPGGPPVPVQAPKLLKYVDTTEMVRGPQDMPGYWVVSGAKLHLERGKISLRVKYSLLTAMLPDEEDLFDE
;
A
#
# COMPACT_ATOMS: atom_id res chain seq x y z
N MET A 1 1.42 -3.10 22.93
CA MET A 1 1.87 -3.40 24.31
C MET A 1 2.80 -4.61 24.30
N ALA A 2 3.90 -4.54 25.07
CA ALA A 2 4.90 -5.60 25.24
C ALA A 2 4.32 -6.76 26.08
N LEU A 3 4.93 -7.94 26.00
CA LEU A 3 4.55 -9.09 26.85
C LEU A 3 5.03 -8.82 28.29
N LYS A 4 4.22 -8.12 29.09
CA LYS A 4 4.52 -7.84 30.51
C LYS A 4 4.11 -9.01 31.39
N VAL A 5 4.83 -10.12 31.30
CA VAL A 5 4.58 -11.32 32.11
C VAL A 5 5.87 -11.80 32.78
N PRO A 6 5.78 -12.55 33.90
CA PRO A 6 6.97 -13.14 34.53
C PRO A 6 7.75 -14.05 33.57
N PRO A 7 9.08 -14.22 33.76
CA PRO A 7 9.92 -15.01 32.86
C PRO A 7 9.44 -16.44 32.60
N LEU A 8 8.96 -17.14 33.64
CA LEU A 8 8.37 -18.48 33.51
C LEU A 8 7.18 -18.47 32.55
N LYS A 9 6.25 -17.53 32.74
CA LYS A 9 5.06 -17.40 31.89
C LYS A 9 5.42 -16.99 30.47
N ALA A 10 6.43 -16.13 30.29
CA ALA A 10 6.92 -15.75 28.97
C ALA A 10 7.45 -16.97 28.20
N ALA A 11 8.15 -17.86 28.90
CA ALA A 11 8.71 -19.05 28.33
C ALA A 11 7.64 -20.11 27.98
N GLU A 12 6.63 -20.31 28.84
CA GLU A 12 5.45 -21.13 28.52
C GLU A 12 4.76 -20.62 27.25
N ILE A 13 4.47 -19.32 27.17
CA ILE A 13 3.82 -18.72 25.99
C ILE A 13 4.67 -18.87 24.72
N ALA A 14 6.00 -18.80 24.85
CA ALA A 14 6.91 -19.01 23.73
C ALA A 14 6.87 -20.45 23.22
N ILE A 15 6.87 -21.45 24.12
CA ILE A 15 6.75 -22.87 23.76
C ILE A 15 5.38 -23.16 23.15
N ASP A 16 4.30 -22.67 23.76
CA ASP A 16 2.93 -22.83 23.27
C ASP A 16 2.68 -22.12 21.94
N SER A 17 3.57 -21.20 21.53
CA SER A 17 3.46 -20.52 20.24
C SER A 17 3.92 -21.36 19.06
N ILE A 18 4.74 -22.39 19.27
CA ILE A 18 5.22 -23.26 18.19
C ILE A 18 4.05 -24.02 17.57
N GLY A 19 3.96 -23.97 16.24
CA GLY A 19 2.88 -24.57 15.49
C GLY A 19 1.61 -23.72 15.38
N LEU A 20 1.57 -22.53 16.00
CA LEU A 20 0.45 -21.61 15.82
C LEU A 20 0.52 -20.85 14.51
N GLY A 21 -0.66 -20.46 14.01
CA GLY A 21 -0.79 -19.54 12.89
C GLY A 21 -0.29 -18.13 13.22
N TYR A 22 0.23 -17.44 12.21
CA TYR A 22 0.77 -16.08 12.35
C TYR A 22 0.57 -15.29 11.07
N ASP A 23 0.35 -13.99 11.22
CA ASP A 23 0.34 -13.06 10.10
C ASP A 23 1.65 -12.26 10.04
N VAL A 24 2.50 -12.57 9.06
CA VAL A 24 3.80 -11.90 8.88
C VAL A 24 3.68 -10.47 8.35
N ALA A 25 2.47 -9.99 8.01
CA ALA A 25 2.22 -8.57 7.80
C ALA A 25 2.24 -7.76 9.10
N ALA A 26 2.12 -8.42 10.27
CA ALA A 26 2.23 -7.81 11.59
C ALA A 26 3.67 -7.77 12.14
N ASP A 27 3.92 -6.90 13.11
CA ASP A 27 5.16 -6.89 13.90
C ASP A 27 5.32 -8.22 14.69
N LEU A 28 6.53 -8.58 15.10
CA LEU A 28 6.79 -9.83 15.85
C LEU A 28 6.36 -9.69 17.31
N ARG A 29 5.19 -10.22 17.67
CA ARG A 29 4.70 -10.28 19.05
C ARG A 29 3.91 -11.55 19.28
N LEU A 30 4.16 -12.24 20.40
CA LEU A 30 3.44 -13.48 20.73
C LEU A 30 1.93 -13.30 20.82
N LYS A 31 1.44 -12.11 21.16
CA LYS A 31 0.01 -11.81 21.20
C LYS A 31 -0.68 -11.89 19.83
N PHE A 32 0.08 -11.81 18.73
CA PHE A 32 -0.46 -11.89 17.37
C PHE A 32 -0.50 -13.32 16.83
N CYS A 33 0.00 -14.32 17.56
CA CYS A 33 -0.23 -15.72 17.21
C CYS A 33 -1.74 -16.03 17.26
N LYS A 34 -2.24 -16.70 16.23
CA LYS A 34 -3.65 -17.08 16.09
C LYS A 34 -3.98 -18.18 17.13
N ARG A 35 -4.77 -17.82 18.14
CA ARG A 35 -5.15 -18.70 19.28
C ARG A 35 -6.67 -18.93 19.37
N ARG A 36 -7.35 -19.13 18.24
CA ARG A 36 -8.81 -19.27 18.21
C ARG A 36 -9.23 -20.73 18.37
N GLY A 37 -9.95 -21.06 19.46
CA GLY A 37 -10.51 -22.39 19.72
C GLY A 37 -9.73 -23.21 20.76
N THR A 38 -10.24 -24.40 21.08
CA THR A 38 -9.66 -25.34 22.06
C THR A 38 -8.37 -26.01 21.58
N ASP A 39 -8.17 -26.10 20.26
CA ASP A 39 -6.96 -26.67 19.67
C ASP A 39 -6.41 -25.75 18.56
N SER A 40 -5.51 -24.85 18.94
CA SER A 40 -5.00 -23.77 18.07
C SER A 40 -3.74 -24.12 17.29
N CYS A 41 -3.13 -25.27 17.57
CA CYS A 41 -1.96 -25.75 16.85
C CYS A 41 -2.37 -26.19 15.44
N LEU A 42 -1.65 -25.73 14.41
CA LEU A 42 -1.97 -26.02 13.00
C LEU A 42 -1.27 -27.27 12.49
N ILE A 43 -0.25 -27.74 13.22
CA ILE A 43 0.62 -28.85 12.83
C ILE A 43 0.50 -30.01 13.81
N GLU A 44 0.83 -31.20 13.34
CA GLU A 44 0.93 -32.39 14.16
C GLU A 44 2.22 -32.35 14.98
N ILE A 45 2.07 -32.26 16.30
CA ILE A 45 3.14 -32.36 17.29
C ILE A 45 2.78 -33.51 18.21
N ASP A 46 3.65 -34.51 18.30
CA ASP A 46 3.48 -35.61 19.25
C ASP A 46 3.66 -35.07 20.68
N ARG A 47 2.57 -35.09 21.45
CA ARG A 47 2.53 -34.66 22.85
C ARG A 47 2.62 -35.83 23.82
N THR A 48 2.64 -37.07 23.32
CA THR A 48 2.77 -38.26 24.18
C THR A 48 4.19 -38.43 24.69
N ASP A 49 5.18 -37.99 23.91
CA ASP A 49 6.59 -37.97 24.27
C ASP A 49 7.06 -36.57 24.70
N SER A 50 6.92 -36.28 25.99
CA SER A 50 7.24 -34.99 26.60
C SER A 50 8.39 -35.09 27.61
N GLN A 51 9.13 -34.01 27.79
CA GLN A 51 10.25 -33.90 28.73
C GLN A 51 10.23 -32.57 29.49
N ASP A 52 10.81 -32.57 30.68
CA ASP A 52 11.06 -31.33 31.42
C ASP A 52 12.25 -30.61 30.80
N THR A 53 12.06 -29.34 30.44
CA THR A 53 13.09 -28.53 29.78
C THR A 53 13.59 -27.45 30.72
N VAL A 54 14.91 -27.39 30.90
CA VAL A 54 15.56 -26.36 31.73
C VAL A 54 16.08 -25.25 30.83
N LEU A 55 15.54 -24.05 31.02
CA LEU A 55 15.97 -22.84 30.32
C LEU A 55 17.03 -22.06 31.14
N PRO A 56 17.85 -21.24 30.46
CA PRO A 56 18.76 -20.30 31.11
C PRO A 56 18.05 -19.44 32.16
N GLY A 57 18.68 -19.28 33.33
CA GLY A 57 18.07 -18.64 34.50
C GLY A 57 17.40 -19.62 35.48
N GLY A 58 17.52 -20.94 35.26
CA GLY A 58 17.00 -21.96 36.17
C GLY A 58 15.50 -22.21 36.05
N ILE A 59 14.88 -21.72 34.97
CA ILE A 59 13.45 -21.90 34.70
C ILE A 59 13.23 -23.33 34.20
N VAL A 60 12.41 -24.11 34.89
CA VAL A 60 12.04 -25.47 34.47
C VAL A 60 10.62 -25.44 33.93
N ILE A 61 10.43 -25.93 32.71
CA ILE A 61 9.11 -26.05 32.09
C ILE A 61 8.78 -27.53 31.94
N PRO A 62 7.71 -28.01 32.59
CA PRO A 62 7.33 -29.40 32.53
C PRO A 62 6.63 -29.74 31.21
N ASN A 63 6.67 -31.02 30.83
CA ASN A 63 5.86 -31.59 29.74
C ASN A 63 6.04 -30.90 28.38
N VAL A 64 7.25 -30.47 28.03
CA VAL A 64 7.56 -29.91 26.70
C VAL A 64 7.69 -31.05 25.69
N PRO A 65 6.95 -31.04 24.57
CA PRO A 65 7.10 -32.06 23.53
C PRO A 65 8.54 -32.16 23.03
N LYS A 66 9.11 -33.37 22.85
CA LYS A 66 10.49 -33.54 22.37
C LYS A 66 10.75 -32.96 20.98
N ALA A 67 9.70 -32.79 20.17
CA ALA A 67 9.77 -32.10 18.89
C ALA A 67 10.15 -30.62 19.03
N ILE A 68 10.00 -30.02 20.22
CA ILE A 68 10.38 -28.64 20.51
C ILE A 68 11.71 -28.63 21.26
N LYS A 69 12.74 -28.06 20.64
CA LYS A 69 14.05 -27.86 21.26
C LYS A 69 14.17 -26.47 21.83
N CYS A 70 14.81 -26.39 22.99
CA CYS A 70 15.16 -25.14 23.62
C CYS A 70 16.67 -25.02 23.75
N ASP A 71 17.25 -24.07 23.03
CA ASP A 71 18.69 -23.83 23.03
C ASP A 71 19.02 -22.59 23.86
N LYS A 72 20.22 -22.60 24.45
CA LYS A 72 20.76 -21.42 25.14
C LYS A 72 20.93 -20.28 24.14
N GLY A 73 20.51 -19.09 24.54
CA GLY A 73 20.68 -17.89 23.74
C GLY A 73 22.11 -17.33 23.78
N GLU A 74 22.34 -16.35 22.92
CA GLU A 74 23.60 -15.63 22.81
C GLU A 74 23.36 -14.11 22.86
N ARG A 75 24.42 -13.39 23.20
CA ARG A 75 24.46 -11.93 23.11
C ARG A 75 25.33 -11.56 21.91
N THR A 76 24.73 -10.86 20.95
CA THR A 76 25.40 -10.45 19.72
C THR A 76 25.14 -8.99 19.43
N LYS A 77 26.15 -8.31 18.89
CA LYS A 77 26.01 -6.95 18.32
C LYS A 77 25.97 -7.09 16.81
N PHE A 78 24.90 -6.60 16.20
CA PHE A 78 24.75 -6.59 14.75
C PHE A 78 24.77 -5.17 14.23
N ARG A 79 25.52 -4.97 13.15
CA ARG A 79 25.61 -3.73 12.40
C ARG A 79 25.40 -4.07 10.94
N SER A 80 24.42 -3.43 10.32
CA SER A 80 24.21 -3.54 8.89
C SER A 80 25.17 -2.63 8.11
N GLU A 81 25.31 -2.93 6.83
CA GLU A 81 25.77 -1.95 5.85
C GLU A 81 24.64 -0.94 5.54
N VAL A 82 24.96 0.08 4.74
CA VAL A 82 23.96 1.00 4.18
C VAL A 82 23.33 0.35 2.96
N LEU A 83 22.12 -0.17 3.13
CA LEU A 83 21.43 -0.95 2.11
C LEU A 83 20.28 -0.17 1.48
N THR A 84 19.91 -0.54 0.25
CA THR A 84 18.65 -0.07 -0.34
C THR A 84 17.44 -0.66 0.40
N PHE A 85 16.25 -0.06 0.22
CA PHE A 85 15.01 -0.55 0.82
C PHE A 85 14.78 -2.06 0.55
N GLN A 86 14.98 -2.50 -0.71
CA GLN A 86 14.75 -3.89 -1.10
C GLN A 86 15.75 -4.86 -0.47
N GLN A 87 17.03 -4.50 -0.44
CA GLN A 87 18.08 -5.32 0.17
C GLN A 87 17.86 -5.47 1.68
N MET A 88 17.53 -4.37 2.37
CA MET A 88 17.23 -4.42 3.80
C MET A 88 15.96 -5.24 4.08
N SER A 89 14.91 -5.09 3.28
CA SER A 89 13.70 -5.92 3.40
C SER A 89 14.01 -7.40 3.21
N GLU A 90 14.84 -7.75 2.24
CA GLU A 90 15.25 -9.13 1.96
C GLU A 90 16.06 -9.71 3.12
N GLN A 91 17.00 -8.92 3.69
CA GLN A 91 17.75 -9.32 4.89
C GLN A 91 16.82 -9.64 6.07
N PHE A 92 15.87 -8.75 6.38
CA PHE A 92 14.90 -8.97 7.46
C PHE A 92 14.03 -10.21 7.23
N ASN A 93 13.66 -10.49 5.98
CA ASN A 93 12.89 -11.67 5.64
C ASN A 93 13.70 -12.96 5.83
N GLN A 94 14.96 -12.98 5.37
CA GLN A 94 15.85 -14.13 5.54
C GLN A 94 16.09 -14.46 7.02
N GLU A 95 16.24 -13.45 7.88
CA GLU A 95 16.38 -13.63 9.34
C GLU A 95 15.17 -14.34 9.98
N MET A 96 13.99 -14.28 9.34
CA MET A 96 12.76 -14.96 9.79
C MET A 96 12.44 -16.23 9.00
N SER A 97 13.39 -16.73 8.21
CA SER A 97 13.22 -17.89 7.31
C SER A 97 12.20 -17.66 6.19
N LEU A 98 12.01 -16.41 5.79
CA LEU A 98 11.16 -16.01 4.67
C LEU A 98 11.99 -15.70 3.42
N SER A 99 11.41 -15.90 2.24
CA SER A 99 12.03 -15.55 0.96
C SER A 99 11.42 -14.29 0.35
N GLY A 100 12.22 -13.59 -0.46
CA GLY A 100 11.74 -12.48 -1.30
C GLY A 100 11.89 -11.09 -0.68
N LYS A 101 11.47 -10.08 -1.45
CA LYS A 101 11.77 -8.66 -1.22
C LYS A 101 10.59 -7.82 -0.73
N ILE A 102 9.44 -8.44 -0.50
CA ILE A 102 8.25 -7.75 0.00
C ILE A 102 8.46 -7.51 1.50
N PRO A 103 8.32 -6.27 2.00
CA PRO A 103 8.59 -5.97 3.39
C PRO A 103 7.59 -6.65 4.33
N SER A 104 8.12 -7.32 5.34
CA SER A 104 7.37 -7.89 6.45
C SER A 104 6.89 -6.81 7.42
N GLY A 105 5.93 -7.16 8.27
CA GLY A 105 5.50 -6.30 9.37
C GLY A 105 6.62 -6.00 10.36
N HIS A 106 7.56 -6.94 10.54
CA HIS A 106 8.75 -6.70 11.36
C HIS A 106 9.63 -5.57 10.82
N PHE A 107 9.95 -5.63 9.52
CA PHE A 107 10.71 -4.58 8.84
C PHE A 107 10.00 -3.23 8.91
N ASN A 108 8.68 -3.21 8.63
CA ASN A 108 7.88 -1.99 8.70
C ASN A 108 7.90 -1.38 10.10
N HIS A 109 7.78 -2.20 11.14
CA HIS A 109 7.84 -1.74 12.53
C HIS A 109 9.21 -1.19 12.93
N MET A 110 10.30 -1.83 12.45
CA MET A 110 11.67 -1.42 12.76
C MET A 110 11.98 -0.02 12.21
N PHE A 111 11.55 0.27 10.97
CA PHE A 111 11.83 1.54 10.28
C PHE A 111 10.65 2.52 10.25
N GLU A 112 9.58 2.25 11.01
CA GLU A 112 8.39 3.10 11.12
C GLU A 112 7.74 3.42 9.77
N PHE A 113 7.60 2.40 8.94
CA PHE A 113 6.82 2.45 7.72
C PHE A 113 5.36 2.10 8.02
N SER A 114 4.45 2.87 7.41
CA SER A 114 3.00 2.77 7.65
C SER A 114 2.18 3.05 6.40
N THR A 115 2.81 3.37 5.26
CA THR A 115 2.11 3.64 4.01
C THR A 115 2.18 2.42 3.08
N CYS A 116 1.71 2.55 1.83
CA CYS A 116 1.94 1.48 0.87
C CYS A 116 3.44 1.37 0.59
N TRP A 117 3.97 0.15 0.67
CA TRP A 117 5.41 -0.04 0.75
C TRP A 117 6.16 0.45 -0.51
N GLN A 118 5.49 0.52 -1.67
CA GLN A 118 6.09 1.08 -2.89
C GLN A 118 6.38 2.57 -2.74
N LYS A 119 5.49 3.34 -2.08
CA LYS A 119 5.72 4.76 -1.79
C LYS A 119 6.83 4.92 -0.75
N ASP A 120 6.81 4.08 0.29
CA ASP A 120 7.88 4.06 1.29
C ASP A 120 9.25 3.74 0.66
N ALA A 121 9.30 2.76 -0.25
CA ALA A 121 10.50 2.40 -0.99
C ALA A 121 10.96 3.52 -1.92
N ALA A 122 10.04 4.14 -2.67
CA ALA A 122 10.33 5.26 -3.57
C ALA A 122 10.92 6.46 -2.79
N ASN A 123 10.37 6.76 -1.61
CA ASN A 123 10.82 7.88 -0.77
C ASN A 123 12.07 7.57 0.07
N THR A 124 12.58 6.34 0.04
CA THR A 124 13.74 5.92 0.84
C THR A 124 14.97 5.73 -0.05
N LYS A 125 16.04 6.48 0.25
CA LYS A 125 17.34 6.31 -0.43
C LYS A 125 18.09 5.09 0.10
N SER A 126 18.23 4.99 1.41
CA SER A 126 18.94 3.91 2.07
C SER A 126 18.50 3.71 3.52
N LEU A 127 18.78 2.53 4.06
CA LEU A 127 18.49 2.10 5.42
C LEU A 127 19.74 1.49 6.03
N ALA A 128 19.93 1.71 7.34
CA ALA A 128 20.99 1.06 8.11
C ALA A 128 20.59 0.93 9.58
N PHE A 129 21.14 -0.06 10.29
CA PHE A 129 20.93 -0.23 11.72
C PHE A 129 22.17 -0.78 12.45
N ASP A 130 22.27 -0.46 13.74
CA ASP A 130 23.27 -0.98 14.66
C ASP A 130 22.60 -1.22 16.01
N GLY A 131 22.74 -2.42 16.55
CA GLY A 131 22.06 -2.78 17.79
C GLY A 131 22.59 -4.03 18.48
N TRP A 132 22.24 -4.13 19.76
CA TRP A 132 22.48 -5.31 20.57
C TRP A 132 21.24 -6.21 20.58
N PHE A 133 21.47 -7.50 20.42
CA PHE A 133 20.47 -8.54 20.45
C PHE A 133 20.89 -9.55 21.52
N ILE A 134 20.11 -9.62 22.58
CA ILE A 134 20.35 -10.47 23.75
C ILE A 134 19.30 -11.56 23.72
N SER A 135 19.63 -12.68 23.09
CA SER A 135 18.81 -13.89 23.20
C SER A 135 19.14 -14.58 24.52
N LEU A 136 18.13 -14.78 25.37
CA LEU A 136 18.27 -15.59 26.58
C LEU A 136 18.14 -17.08 26.23
N TYR A 137 17.16 -17.41 25.40
CA TYR A 137 16.92 -18.76 24.89
C TYR A 137 16.17 -18.71 23.56
N THR A 138 16.34 -19.78 22.79
CA THR A 138 15.64 -20.01 21.53
C THR A 138 14.75 -21.23 21.69
N VAL A 139 13.49 -21.12 21.28
CA VAL A 139 12.56 -22.25 21.18
C VAL A 139 12.35 -22.53 19.69
N ALA A 140 12.57 -23.77 19.25
CA ALA A 140 12.45 -24.12 17.84
C ALA A 140 11.85 -25.51 17.64
N LEU A 141 11.07 -25.66 16.58
CA LEU A 141 10.60 -26.96 16.11
C LEU A 141 11.76 -27.72 15.47
N SER A 142 12.05 -28.91 15.99
CA SER A 142 13.10 -29.82 15.53
C SER A 142 12.49 -31.10 14.92
N GLN A 143 11.41 -30.94 14.16
CA GLN A 143 10.71 -32.04 13.50
C GLN A 143 11.09 -32.07 12.00
N PRO A 144 11.58 -33.21 11.47
CA PRO A 144 12.03 -33.27 10.07
C PRO A 144 10.87 -33.20 9.07
N HIS A 145 9.69 -33.69 9.45
CA HIS A 145 8.49 -33.69 8.60
C HIS A 145 7.35 -33.01 9.33
N VAL A 146 7.04 -31.78 8.95
CA VAL A 146 5.93 -31.01 9.50
C VAL A 146 4.67 -31.36 8.71
N LEU A 147 3.65 -31.88 9.39
CA LEU A 147 2.36 -32.20 8.80
C LEU A 147 1.31 -31.22 9.30
N LEU A 148 0.54 -30.67 8.36
CA LEU A 148 -0.61 -29.84 8.68
C LEU A 148 -1.77 -30.72 9.14
N ARG A 149 -2.49 -30.29 10.17
CA ARG A 149 -3.68 -31.01 10.65
C ARG A 149 -4.82 -30.96 9.64
N ASP A 150 -5.63 -32.01 9.64
CA ASP A 150 -6.66 -32.21 8.62
C ASP A 150 -7.75 -31.12 8.62
N HIS A 151 -8.11 -30.60 9.79
CA HIS A 151 -9.09 -29.51 9.88
C HIS A 151 -8.63 -28.22 9.16
N VAL A 152 -7.32 -27.99 9.05
CA VAL A 152 -6.76 -26.84 8.32
C VAL A 152 -6.80 -27.12 6.82
N LYS A 153 -6.46 -28.33 6.39
CA LYS A 153 -6.54 -28.75 4.98
C LYS A 153 -7.97 -28.67 4.45
N GLN A 154 -8.94 -29.12 5.25
CA GLN A 154 -10.37 -29.09 4.92
C GLN A 154 -10.94 -27.67 4.83
N ALA A 155 -10.32 -26.70 5.50
CA ALA A 155 -10.76 -25.31 5.46
C ALA A 155 -10.27 -24.55 4.23
N VAL A 156 -9.41 -25.14 3.39
CA VAL A 156 -8.91 -24.50 2.16
C VAL A 156 -10.04 -24.44 1.13
N PRO A 157 -10.41 -23.25 0.64
CA PRO A 157 -11.44 -23.12 -0.39
C PRO A 157 -11.00 -23.79 -1.70
N SER A 158 -11.89 -24.58 -2.31
CA SER A 158 -11.60 -25.29 -3.57
C SER A 158 -11.64 -24.39 -4.81
N THR A 159 -12.23 -23.20 -4.70
CA THR A 159 -12.41 -22.21 -5.78
C THR A 159 -11.93 -20.83 -5.33
N TRP A 160 -11.85 -19.88 -6.26
CA TRP A 160 -11.64 -18.47 -5.93
C TRP A 160 -12.90 -17.87 -5.29
N ASP A 161 -13.02 -18.02 -3.97
CA ASP A 161 -14.04 -17.41 -3.13
C ASP A 161 -13.36 -16.37 -2.21
N PRO A 162 -13.45 -15.06 -2.53
CA PRO A 162 -12.82 -13.99 -1.77
C PRO A 162 -13.17 -13.98 -0.27
N ALA A 163 -14.42 -14.26 0.09
CA ALA A 163 -14.87 -14.26 1.48
C ALA A 163 -14.29 -15.44 2.26
N ALA A 164 -14.34 -16.65 1.69
CA ALA A 164 -13.76 -17.83 2.31
C ALA A 164 -12.23 -17.75 2.42
N LEU A 165 -11.55 -17.20 1.41
CA LEU A 165 -10.11 -16.96 1.41
C LEU A 165 -9.70 -15.94 2.49
N ALA A 166 -10.42 -14.82 2.59
CA ALA A 166 -10.17 -13.83 3.64
C ALA A 166 -10.39 -14.43 5.03
N LYS A 167 -11.47 -15.19 5.23
CA LYS A 167 -11.77 -15.90 6.48
C LYS A 167 -10.70 -16.93 6.84
N PHE A 168 -10.12 -17.63 5.86
CA PHE A 168 -8.99 -18.53 6.09
C PHE A 168 -7.78 -17.77 6.62
N ILE A 169 -7.39 -16.67 5.96
CA ILE A 169 -6.22 -15.86 6.34
C ILE A 169 -6.43 -15.25 7.73
N ASP A 170 -7.64 -14.77 8.03
CA ASP A 170 -7.94 -14.28 9.38
C ASP A 170 -7.86 -15.39 10.43
N LYS A 171 -8.43 -16.57 10.15
CA LYS A 171 -8.48 -17.67 11.13
C LYS A 171 -7.11 -18.30 11.39
N PHE A 172 -6.36 -18.62 10.34
CA PHE A 172 -5.12 -19.40 10.41
C PHE A 172 -3.85 -18.57 10.22
N GLY A 173 -3.96 -17.33 9.75
CA GLY A 173 -2.81 -16.52 9.38
C GLY A 173 -2.25 -16.88 8.00
N THR A 174 -1.04 -16.40 7.72
CA THR A 174 -0.33 -16.64 6.47
C THR A 174 0.79 -17.68 6.63
N HIS A 175 1.37 -17.74 7.83
CA HIS A 175 2.50 -18.60 8.16
C HIS A 175 2.29 -19.31 9.49
N ILE A 176 3.14 -20.30 9.77
CA ILE A 176 3.18 -21.06 11.02
C ILE A 176 4.45 -20.69 11.76
N VAL A 177 4.36 -20.44 13.07
CA VAL A 177 5.53 -20.21 13.92
C VAL A 177 6.29 -21.52 14.09
N VAL A 178 7.56 -21.55 13.69
CA VAL A 178 8.45 -22.72 13.87
C VAL A 178 9.65 -22.41 14.76
N GLY A 179 9.89 -21.14 15.10
CA GLY A 179 10.92 -20.76 16.06
C GLY A 179 10.70 -19.37 16.65
N VAL A 180 11.17 -19.18 17.89
CA VAL A 180 11.08 -17.93 18.64
C VAL A 180 12.37 -17.72 19.43
N LYS A 181 12.93 -16.51 19.38
CA LYS A 181 14.05 -16.08 20.22
C LYS A 181 13.53 -15.10 21.28
N MET A 182 13.72 -15.45 22.55
CA MET A 182 13.25 -14.67 23.70
C MET A 182 14.41 -13.91 24.35
N GLY A 183 14.19 -12.65 24.71
CA GLY A 183 15.17 -11.84 25.43
C GLY A 183 14.94 -10.35 25.24
N GLY A 184 15.97 -9.62 24.81
CA GLY A 184 15.91 -8.17 24.62
C GLY A 184 16.73 -7.67 23.45
N LYS A 185 16.30 -6.58 22.81
CA LYS A 185 17.07 -5.89 21.78
C LYS A 185 17.01 -4.38 21.95
N ASP A 186 18.12 -3.73 21.66
CA ASP A 186 18.25 -2.27 21.66
C ASP A 186 18.99 -1.84 20.40
N VAL A 187 18.27 -1.19 19.48
CA VAL A 187 18.69 -0.96 18.10
C VAL A 187 18.50 0.51 17.74
N VAL A 188 19.52 1.08 17.09
CA VAL A 188 19.45 2.38 16.42
C VAL A 188 19.33 2.14 14.93
N CYS A 189 18.33 2.74 14.30
CA CYS A 189 18.11 2.69 12.87
C CYS A 189 18.25 4.09 12.25
N ILE A 190 18.77 4.15 11.04
CA ILE A 190 18.76 5.32 10.18
C ILE A 190 17.90 5.03 8.96
N ARG A 191 16.98 5.94 8.67
CA ARG A 191 16.24 6.02 7.42
C ARG A 191 16.66 7.28 6.67
N GLN A 192 17.34 7.10 5.56
CA GLN A 192 17.75 8.19 4.67
C GLN A 192 16.67 8.40 3.60
N GLN A 193 16.11 9.61 3.52
CA GLN A 193 15.10 9.93 2.50
C GLN A 193 15.74 10.13 1.12
N HIS A 194 14.93 9.97 0.07
CA HIS A 194 15.36 10.08 -1.33
C HIS A 194 16.02 11.43 -1.66
N SER A 195 15.57 12.52 -1.04
CA SER A 195 16.11 13.87 -1.23
C SER A 195 17.49 14.11 -0.62
N SER A 196 17.93 13.24 0.30
CA SER A 196 19.20 13.41 1.02
C SER A 196 20.40 13.33 0.08
N SER A 197 21.30 14.32 0.16
CA SER A 197 22.55 14.37 -0.61
C SER A 197 23.68 13.51 -0.03
N LEU A 198 23.52 13.02 1.21
CA LEU A 198 24.57 12.29 1.94
C LEU A 198 24.98 10.99 1.24
N GLN A 199 26.27 10.69 1.30
CA GLN A 199 26.85 9.46 0.76
C GLN A 199 26.75 8.30 1.77
N PRO A 200 26.76 7.04 1.30
CA PRO A 200 26.68 5.87 2.20
C PRO A 200 27.72 5.86 3.32
N VAL A 201 28.95 6.32 3.06
CA VAL A 201 30.02 6.38 4.06
C VAL A 201 29.69 7.36 5.20
N GLU A 202 29.06 8.49 4.88
CA GLU A 202 28.66 9.50 5.87
C GLU A 202 27.51 8.99 6.73
N VAL A 203 26.55 8.30 6.11
CA VAL A 203 25.44 7.61 6.81
C VAL A 203 25.99 6.55 7.76
N GLN A 204 26.94 5.73 7.31
CA GLN A 204 27.58 4.70 8.15
C GLN A 204 28.34 5.32 9.32
N LYS A 205 29.10 6.40 9.09
CA LYS A 205 29.82 7.13 10.15
C LYS A 205 28.85 7.69 11.18
N ARG A 206 27.73 8.24 10.74
CA ARG A 206 26.69 8.79 11.61
C ARG A 206 25.99 7.70 12.43
N LEU A 207 25.67 6.56 11.82
CA LEU A 207 25.12 5.40 12.53
C LEU A 207 26.08 4.94 13.63
N LYS A 208 27.37 4.82 13.30
CA LYS A 208 28.40 4.45 14.27
C LYS A 208 28.45 5.42 15.45
N ALA A 209 28.48 6.73 15.20
CA ALA A 209 28.50 7.73 16.27
C ALA A 209 27.25 7.66 17.17
N LEU A 210 26.07 7.42 16.60
CA LEU A 210 24.83 7.24 17.37
C LEU A 210 24.84 5.97 18.21
N ALA A 211 25.35 4.87 17.66
CA ALA A 211 25.49 3.60 18.35
C ALA A 211 26.53 3.69 19.47
N ASP A 212 27.66 4.32 19.21
CA ASP A 212 28.72 4.53 20.21
C ASP A 212 28.18 5.39 21.36
N ARG A 213 27.48 6.50 21.09
CA ARG A 213 26.82 7.31 22.13
C ARG A 213 25.76 6.55 22.93
N ARG A 214 25.06 5.59 22.31
CA ARG A 214 23.98 4.84 22.97
C ARG A 214 24.51 3.65 23.78
N PHE A 215 25.56 2.99 23.30
CA PHE A 215 26.03 1.71 23.84
C PHE A 215 27.38 1.77 24.54
N LEU A 216 28.15 2.85 24.39
CA LEU A 216 29.39 3.08 25.13
C LEU A 216 29.13 4.18 26.16
N HIS A 217 29.38 3.87 27.42
CA HIS A 217 29.44 4.87 28.49
C HIS A 217 30.66 5.77 28.28
N GLU A 218 30.48 6.92 27.60
CA GLU A 218 31.40 8.04 27.81
C GLU A 218 30.91 8.81 29.04
N ASN A 219 31.73 8.79 30.10
CA ASN A 219 31.57 9.65 31.26
C ASN A 219 31.36 11.10 30.80
N GLY A 220 30.12 11.57 30.85
CA GLY A 220 29.67 12.95 31.13
C GLY A 220 30.50 14.17 30.70
N GLN A 221 31.32 14.15 29.63
CA GLN A 221 32.16 15.31 29.26
C GLN A 221 32.17 15.72 27.78
N LEU A 222 31.33 15.13 26.93
CA LEU A 222 31.05 15.67 25.57
C LEU A 222 29.69 16.38 25.48
N ASP A 223 29.05 16.60 26.64
CA ASP A 223 27.69 17.13 26.77
C ASP A 223 27.61 18.67 26.67
N ALA A 224 28.73 19.36 26.43
CA ALA A 224 28.80 20.83 26.39
C ALA A 224 28.61 21.44 24.99
N ASN A 225 28.91 20.74 23.90
CA ASN A 225 28.89 21.33 22.55
C ASN A 225 27.57 21.11 21.76
N LEU A 226 26.57 20.47 22.36
CA LEU A 226 25.20 20.36 21.79
C LEU A 226 24.10 20.86 22.75
N LYS A 227 24.44 21.22 24.01
CA LYS A 227 23.50 21.84 24.96
C LYS A 227 23.06 23.25 24.53
N ASP A 228 23.83 23.92 23.67
CA ASP A 228 23.42 25.19 23.06
C ASP A 228 22.31 25.06 22.02
N ASP A 229 22.08 23.86 21.46
CA ASP A 229 20.97 23.61 20.54
C ASP A 229 19.75 22.98 21.25
N TYR A 230 19.96 22.37 22.42
CA TYR A 230 18.90 21.75 23.24
C TYR A 230 18.11 22.75 24.11
N SER A 231 18.63 23.96 24.33
CA SER A 231 18.07 24.93 25.27
C SER A 231 17.18 26.01 24.63
N LYS A 232 17.12 26.10 23.29
CA LYS A 232 16.30 27.12 22.59
C LYS A 232 14.85 26.72 22.28
N GLN A 233 14.42 25.50 22.59
CA GLN A 233 13.04 25.07 22.30
C GLN A 233 12.43 24.28 23.45
N LYS A 234 12.07 24.98 24.53
CA LYS A 234 11.11 24.50 25.52
C LYS A 234 9.84 25.37 25.47
N MET A 235 8.76 24.73 25.03
CA MET A 235 7.32 24.93 25.21
C MET A 235 6.74 26.29 25.64
N ASP A 236 5.73 26.73 24.87
CA ASP A 236 4.59 27.53 25.36
C ASP A 236 3.47 26.56 25.85
N PRO A 237 3.04 26.62 27.12
CA PRO A 237 2.16 25.62 27.74
C PRO A 237 0.67 25.94 27.57
N ARG A 238 0.09 25.78 26.37
CA ARG A 238 -1.37 25.99 26.17
C ARG A 238 -2.14 25.06 25.23
N GLU A 239 -1.62 23.88 24.87
CA GLU A 239 -2.39 22.91 24.07
C GLU A 239 -2.41 21.50 24.67
N GLN A 240 -2.76 21.42 25.95
CA GLN A 240 -3.26 20.18 26.55
C GLN A 240 -4.78 20.26 26.66
N ARG A 241 -5.48 19.82 25.62
CA ARG A 241 -6.83 19.21 25.70
C ARG A 241 -7.28 18.82 24.30
N LEU A 242 -7.16 17.52 23.98
CA LEU A 242 -8.28 16.64 23.59
C LEU A 242 -7.79 15.39 22.83
N ARG A 243 -8.22 14.22 23.35
CA ARG A 243 -8.40 12.87 22.74
C ARG A 243 -7.31 11.79 22.85
N PHE A 244 -7.52 11.00 23.91
CA PHE A 244 -7.30 9.58 24.23
C PHE A 244 -6.92 8.50 23.18
N VAL A 245 -5.97 7.66 23.64
CA VAL A 245 -5.72 6.19 23.48
C VAL A 245 -5.22 5.64 22.14
N GLU A 246 -3.89 5.47 22.01
CA GLU A 246 -3.19 4.17 22.09
C GLU A 246 -1.66 4.38 22.24
N SER A 247 -1.03 3.48 22.98
CA SER A 247 0.29 3.64 23.63
C SER A 247 1.52 3.36 22.73
N SER A 248 2.38 4.37 22.54
CA SER A 248 3.86 4.37 22.61
C SER A 248 4.41 5.68 21.99
N PRO A 249 5.18 6.54 22.69
CA PRO A 249 5.67 7.78 22.10
C PRO A 249 7.08 7.61 21.50
N SER A 250 7.16 7.35 20.20
CA SER A 250 8.39 7.45 19.38
C SER A 250 8.85 8.91 19.27
N SER A 251 10.11 9.18 19.62
CA SER A 251 10.76 10.47 19.37
C SER A 251 11.57 10.40 18.06
N SER A 252 10.92 10.62 16.93
CA SER A 252 11.60 10.77 15.64
C SER A 252 11.97 12.24 15.44
N TYR A 253 13.26 12.56 15.40
CA TYR A 253 13.75 13.89 14.99
C TYR A 253 14.22 13.83 13.53
N ALA A 254 13.63 14.65 12.65
CA ALA A 254 14.15 14.87 11.31
C ALA A 254 15.25 15.94 11.39
N SER A 255 16.48 15.57 11.05
CA SER A 255 17.60 16.53 10.97
C SER A 255 17.63 17.25 9.62
N LYS A 256 18.35 18.38 9.53
CA LYS A 256 18.55 19.20 8.31
C LYS A 256 19.05 18.43 7.07
N ASP A 257 19.46 17.18 7.21
CA ASP A 257 20.06 16.35 6.15
C ASP A 257 19.11 15.29 5.55
N ASP A 258 17.80 15.40 5.79
CA ASP A 258 16.77 14.45 5.35
C ASP A 258 17.01 13.00 5.85
N ILE A 259 17.56 12.90 7.06
CA ILE A 259 17.74 11.65 7.81
C ILE A 259 16.76 11.60 8.98
N VAL A 260 16.09 10.47 9.12
CA VAL A 260 15.30 10.10 10.29
C VAL A 260 16.08 9.09 11.12
N VAL A 261 16.30 9.39 12.39
CA VAL A 261 16.91 8.48 13.36
C VAL A 261 15.81 7.86 14.21
N ILE A 262 15.85 6.53 14.34
CA ILE A 262 14.82 5.75 15.02
C ILE A 262 15.49 4.88 16.09
N TYR A 263 14.94 4.89 17.30
CA TYR A 263 15.41 4.05 18.40
C TYR A 263 14.37 2.97 18.71
N LYS A 264 14.76 1.71 18.64
CA LYS A 264 13.90 0.56 18.89
C LYS A 264 14.46 -0.29 20.02
N ARG A 265 13.75 -0.31 21.15
CA ARG A 265 14.04 -1.17 22.30
C ARG A 265 12.88 -2.14 22.51
N ARG A 266 13.18 -3.40 22.85
CA ARG A 266 12.19 -4.46 23.13
C ARG A 266 12.76 -5.45 24.13
N GLY A 267 11.92 -5.96 25.04
CA GLY A 267 12.35 -6.75 26.19
C GLY A 267 13.04 -5.88 27.23
N GLY A 268 13.02 -6.30 28.50
CA GLY A 268 13.43 -5.48 29.63
C GLY A 268 12.46 -4.32 29.92
N LYS A 269 12.78 -3.54 30.95
CA LYS A 269 11.96 -2.40 31.37
C LYS A 269 11.98 -1.28 30.33
N ASP A 270 10.80 -0.90 29.87
CA ASP A 270 10.60 0.18 28.90
C ASP A 270 10.55 1.53 29.62
N SER A 271 11.72 2.04 30.02
CA SER A 271 11.89 3.42 30.50
C SER A 271 12.87 4.17 29.60
N LYS A 272 12.47 5.38 29.21
CA LYS A 272 13.25 6.27 28.33
C LYS A 272 14.54 6.77 28.97
N GLU A 273 14.62 6.73 30.29
CA GLU A 273 15.74 7.26 31.08
C GLU A 273 16.81 6.21 31.37
N LEU A 274 16.51 4.91 31.18
CA LEU A 274 17.46 3.83 31.45
C LEU A 274 18.60 3.82 30.43
N SER A 275 19.83 3.81 30.95
CA SER A 275 21.02 3.56 30.15
C SER A 275 20.95 2.18 29.49
N HIS A 276 21.80 1.93 28.49
CA HIS A 276 21.87 0.62 27.86
C HIS A 276 22.25 -0.48 28.89
N ASP A 277 23.23 -0.21 29.75
CA ASP A 277 23.71 -1.18 30.75
C ASP A 277 22.67 -1.47 31.84
N GLU A 278 21.97 -0.45 32.30
CA GLU A 278 20.87 -0.63 33.26
C GLU A 278 19.73 -1.43 32.63
N TRP A 279 19.37 -1.12 31.37
CA TRP A 279 18.35 -1.85 30.64
C TRP A 279 18.73 -3.33 30.45
N MET A 280 19.98 -3.63 30.10
CA MET A 280 20.45 -5.01 29.91
C MET A 280 20.19 -5.88 31.14
N ASN A 281 20.41 -5.35 32.34
CA ASN A 281 20.17 -6.06 33.60
C ASN A 281 18.69 -6.37 33.85
N THR A 282 17.77 -5.67 33.16
CA THR A 282 16.32 -5.92 33.28
C THR A 282 15.80 -6.98 32.31
N VAL A 283 16.56 -7.33 31.27
CA VAL A 283 16.12 -8.26 30.20
C VAL A 283 15.78 -9.65 30.73
N GLN A 284 16.53 -10.15 31.73
CA GLN A 284 16.24 -11.45 32.35
C GLN A 284 14.91 -11.47 33.10
N GLY A 285 14.51 -10.33 33.69
CA GLY A 285 13.27 -10.22 34.47
C GLY A 285 12.02 -10.00 33.60
N GLU A 286 12.17 -9.38 32.43
CA GLU A 286 11.06 -9.04 31.53
C GLU A 286 11.40 -9.37 30.06
N PRO A 287 11.66 -10.64 29.70
CA PRO A 287 12.02 -11.01 28.34
C PRO A 287 10.83 -10.89 27.36
N ASP A 288 11.11 -10.49 26.12
CA ASP A 288 10.12 -10.41 25.04
C ASP A 288 10.70 -11.01 23.75
N VAL A 289 9.88 -11.20 22.72
CA VAL A 289 10.31 -11.78 21.45
C VAL A 289 11.16 -10.79 20.65
N ILE A 290 12.40 -11.18 20.41
CA ILE A 290 13.33 -10.37 19.60
C ILE A 290 13.38 -10.81 18.13
N SER A 291 13.08 -12.08 17.85
CA SER A 291 13.05 -12.68 16.51
C SER A 291 12.14 -13.92 16.49
N MET A 292 11.56 -14.24 15.34
CA MET A 292 10.74 -15.43 15.08
C MET A 292 11.12 -16.03 13.72
N SER A 293 10.93 -17.34 13.57
CA SER A 293 11.10 -18.06 12.31
C SER A 293 9.77 -18.67 11.88
N PHE A 294 9.48 -18.61 10.59
CA PHE A 294 8.17 -18.95 10.04
C PHE A 294 8.25 -19.97 8.90
N LEU A 295 7.18 -20.75 8.76
CA LEU A 295 6.94 -21.65 7.64
C LEU A 295 5.65 -21.24 6.91
N PRO A 296 5.66 -20.96 5.60
CA PRO A 296 4.42 -20.62 4.88
C PRO A 296 3.40 -21.75 4.97
N ILE A 297 2.14 -21.45 5.35
CA ILE A 297 1.09 -22.48 5.46
C ILE A 297 0.92 -23.22 4.12
N THR A 298 1.02 -22.49 3.02
CA THR A 298 0.88 -23.03 1.65
C THR A 298 1.95 -24.06 1.27
N SER A 299 3.12 -24.04 1.92
CA SER A 299 4.18 -25.04 1.70
C SER A 299 3.77 -26.45 2.18
N LEU A 300 2.79 -26.54 3.08
CA LEU A 300 2.27 -27.79 3.64
C LEU A 300 0.96 -28.27 3.01
N LEU A 301 0.49 -27.60 1.95
CA LEU A 301 -0.79 -27.88 1.28
C LEU A 301 -0.63 -28.64 -0.05
N ASN A 302 0.52 -29.30 -0.26
CA ASN A 302 0.74 -30.10 -1.46
C ASN A 302 -0.34 -31.19 -1.60
N GLY A 303 -0.97 -31.25 -2.76
CA GLY A 303 -2.06 -32.19 -3.05
C GLY A 303 -3.44 -31.77 -2.53
N VAL A 304 -3.56 -30.64 -1.81
CA VAL A 304 -4.86 -30.11 -1.37
C VAL A 304 -5.50 -29.30 -2.50
N PRO A 305 -6.72 -29.63 -2.96
CA PRO A 305 -7.45 -28.84 -3.95
C PRO A 305 -7.63 -27.39 -3.51
N GLY A 306 -7.46 -26.44 -4.42
CA GLY A 306 -7.62 -25.01 -4.14
C GLY A 306 -6.43 -24.33 -3.45
N SER A 307 -5.37 -25.07 -3.09
CA SER A 307 -4.12 -24.52 -2.53
C SER A 307 -3.50 -23.40 -3.39
N GLY A 308 -3.64 -23.48 -4.72
CA GLY A 308 -3.21 -22.43 -5.65
C GLY A 308 -3.95 -21.10 -5.45
N PHE A 309 -5.26 -21.13 -5.19
CA PHE A 309 -6.06 -19.93 -4.92
C PHE A 309 -5.66 -19.30 -3.59
N LEU A 310 -5.50 -20.11 -2.54
CA LEU A 310 -5.03 -19.64 -1.25
C LEU A 310 -3.63 -19.02 -1.33
N ASN A 311 -2.71 -19.66 -2.04
CA ASN A 311 -1.37 -19.12 -2.26
C ASN A 311 -1.42 -17.78 -3.00
N HIS A 312 -2.27 -17.66 -4.02
CA HIS A 312 -2.46 -16.40 -4.73
C HIS A 312 -3.02 -15.30 -3.81
N ALA A 313 -4.05 -15.61 -3.02
CA ALA A 313 -4.66 -14.67 -2.07
C ALA A 313 -3.68 -14.21 -0.97
N ILE A 314 -2.91 -15.12 -0.37
CA ILE A 314 -1.87 -14.76 0.62
C ILE A 314 -0.81 -13.86 -0.01
N ASN A 315 -0.36 -14.15 -1.23
CA ASN A 315 0.63 -13.31 -1.92
C ASN A 315 0.10 -11.91 -2.21
N LEU A 316 -1.18 -11.79 -2.61
CA LEU A 316 -1.84 -10.50 -2.79
C LEU A 316 -1.94 -9.75 -1.45
N TYR A 317 -2.39 -10.43 -0.40
CA TYR A 317 -2.50 -9.85 0.95
C TYR A 317 -1.15 -9.35 1.47
N LEU A 318 -0.09 -10.16 1.42
CA LEU A 318 1.24 -9.76 1.91
C LEU A 318 1.86 -8.64 1.07
N ARG A 319 1.54 -8.60 -0.23
CA ARG A 319 2.02 -7.57 -1.15
C ARG A 319 1.35 -6.23 -0.94
N TYR A 320 0.03 -6.19 -0.80
CA TYR A 320 -0.73 -4.93 -0.76
C TYR A 320 -1.13 -4.50 0.65
N LYS A 321 -1.21 -5.46 1.58
CA LYS A 321 -1.57 -5.29 3.00
C LYS A 321 -2.86 -4.46 3.19
N PRO A 322 -3.97 -4.80 2.49
CA PRO A 322 -5.26 -4.20 2.82
C PRO A 322 -5.62 -4.52 4.29
N PRO A 323 -6.47 -3.71 4.95
CA PRO A 323 -7.05 -4.08 6.23
C PRO A 323 -7.71 -5.45 6.15
N LEU A 324 -7.58 -6.26 7.19
CA LEU A 324 -8.03 -7.65 7.16
C LEU A 324 -9.55 -7.75 7.03
N GLU A 325 -10.26 -6.77 7.60
CA GLU A 325 -11.71 -6.62 7.54
C GLU A 325 -12.19 -6.40 6.09
N GLU A 326 -11.39 -5.71 5.28
CA GLU A 326 -11.68 -5.38 3.88
C GLU A 326 -11.04 -6.36 2.88
N LEU A 327 -10.32 -7.38 3.36
CA LEU A 327 -9.57 -8.29 2.50
C LEU A 327 -10.47 -9.01 1.48
N HIS A 328 -11.70 -9.37 1.86
CA HIS A 328 -12.66 -9.99 0.96
C HIS A 328 -13.03 -9.06 -0.21
N GLN A 329 -13.35 -7.79 0.06
CA GLN A 329 -13.63 -6.77 -0.97
C GLN A 329 -12.40 -6.51 -1.85
N PHE A 330 -11.22 -6.45 -1.24
CA PHE A 330 -9.98 -6.31 -1.98
C PHE A 330 -9.79 -7.47 -2.97
N LEU A 331 -9.97 -8.72 -2.52
CA LEU A 331 -9.81 -9.93 -3.34
C LEU A 331 -10.85 -10.03 -4.47
N GLU A 332 -12.09 -9.58 -4.25
CA GLU A 332 -13.12 -9.45 -5.30
C GLU A 332 -12.66 -8.56 -6.48
N PHE A 333 -11.83 -7.56 -6.20
CA PHE A 333 -11.30 -6.64 -7.20
C PHE A 333 -9.94 -7.03 -7.76
N GLN A 334 -9.38 -8.20 -7.37
CA GLN A 334 -8.15 -8.74 -7.94
C GLN A 334 -8.41 -9.56 -9.22
N LEU A 335 -9.39 -9.11 -10.01
CA LEU A 335 -9.68 -9.65 -11.33
C LEU A 335 -8.72 -9.08 -12.39
N PRO A 336 -8.49 -9.80 -13.50
CA PRO A 336 -7.74 -9.26 -14.62
C PRO A 336 -8.34 -7.94 -15.11
N ARG A 337 -7.47 -6.96 -15.38
CA ARG A 337 -7.83 -5.65 -15.93
C ARG A 337 -7.43 -5.61 -17.41
N GLN A 338 -8.29 -5.03 -18.23
CA GLN A 338 -8.00 -4.81 -19.65
C GLN A 338 -8.45 -3.42 -20.09
N TRP A 339 -7.89 -2.96 -21.20
CA TRP A 339 -8.27 -1.70 -21.83
C TRP A 339 -9.25 -1.96 -22.97
N ALA A 340 -10.32 -1.18 -23.03
CA ALA A 340 -11.25 -1.11 -24.14
C ALA A 340 -11.11 0.25 -24.86
N PRO A 341 -11.11 0.29 -26.21
CA PRO A 341 -11.07 -0.87 -27.11
C PRO A 341 -9.73 -1.63 -27.04
N VAL A 342 -9.75 -2.95 -27.26
CA VAL A 342 -8.53 -3.76 -27.29
C VAL A 342 -7.74 -3.46 -28.58
N TYR A 343 -6.41 -3.43 -28.52
CA TYR A 343 -5.57 -3.10 -29.69
C TYR A 343 -5.82 -4.01 -30.91
N SER A 344 -6.26 -5.25 -30.72
CA SER A 344 -6.65 -6.18 -31.80
C SER A 344 -7.92 -5.76 -32.54
N ASP A 345 -8.80 -5.01 -31.87
CA ASP A 345 -10.09 -4.58 -32.38
C ASP A 345 -9.99 -3.25 -33.15
N LEU A 346 -8.82 -2.60 -33.08
CA LEU A 346 -8.48 -1.50 -33.97
C LEU A 346 -8.16 -2.08 -35.35
N PRO A 347 -8.97 -1.78 -36.38
CA PRO A 347 -8.79 -2.40 -37.69
C PRO A 347 -7.45 -1.96 -38.28
N LEU A 348 -6.52 -2.91 -38.35
CA LEU A 348 -5.24 -2.76 -39.03
C LEU A 348 -5.40 -2.72 -40.56
N GLY A 349 -6.61 -2.98 -41.07
CA GLY A 349 -6.99 -2.92 -42.49
C GLY A 349 -7.63 -1.59 -42.93
N PRO A 350 -7.72 -1.33 -44.25
CA PRO A 350 -8.34 -0.11 -44.79
C PRO A 350 -9.85 -0.10 -44.48
N GLN A 351 -10.26 0.66 -43.45
CA GLN A 351 -11.66 0.82 -43.09
C GLN A 351 -12.43 1.62 -44.14
N ARG A 352 -13.46 1.01 -44.75
CA ARG A 352 -14.42 1.63 -45.67
C ARG A 352 -15.70 2.17 -44.99
N LYS A 353 -15.85 2.12 -43.66
CA LYS A 353 -17.03 2.71 -42.98
C LYS A 353 -16.81 4.21 -42.76
N ARG A 354 -17.78 5.00 -43.21
CA ARG A 354 -17.83 6.48 -43.19
C ARG A 354 -17.85 7.00 -41.73
N GLN A 355 -16.68 7.08 -41.09
CA GLN A 355 -16.54 7.64 -39.73
C GLN A 355 -16.67 9.17 -39.78
N SER A 356 -17.40 9.75 -38.82
CA SER A 356 -17.69 11.18 -38.72
C SER A 356 -16.40 12.02 -38.75
N SER A 357 -16.35 12.97 -39.68
CA SER A 357 -15.20 13.84 -39.96
C SER A 357 -15.05 15.01 -38.97
N THR A 358 -15.28 14.77 -37.68
CA THR A 358 -15.18 15.79 -36.64
C THR A 358 -13.73 16.00 -36.23
N SER A 359 -13.26 17.23 -36.34
CA SER A 359 -11.89 17.60 -35.98
C SER A 359 -11.83 18.95 -35.28
N LEU A 360 -10.90 19.06 -34.33
CA LEU A 360 -10.50 20.29 -33.68
C LEU A 360 -9.31 20.91 -34.43
N GLN A 361 -9.26 22.24 -34.44
CA GLN A 361 -8.18 23.02 -35.05
C GLN A 361 -7.62 24.00 -34.03
N PHE A 362 -6.30 24.00 -33.90
CA PHE A 362 -5.62 24.86 -32.93
C PHE A 362 -5.25 26.22 -33.52
N ASN A 363 -4.93 26.27 -34.82
CA ASN A 363 -4.68 27.50 -35.59
C ASN A 363 -5.37 27.39 -36.98
N PHE A 364 -5.62 28.51 -37.67
CA PHE A 364 -6.33 28.55 -38.96
C PHE A 364 -5.69 27.66 -40.06
N MET A 365 -4.36 27.57 -40.09
CA MET A 365 -3.60 26.66 -40.98
C MET A 365 -2.86 25.55 -40.22
N GLY A 366 -3.31 25.25 -39.00
CA GLY A 366 -2.66 24.30 -38.09
C GLY A 366 -3.03 22.84 -38.35
N PRO A 367 -2.36 21.90 -37.65
CA PRO A 367 -2.72 20.48 -37.72
C PRO A 367 -4.12 20.25 -37.14
N LYS A 368 -4.87 19.35 -37.79
CA LYS A 368 -6.21 18.92 -37.34
C LYS A 368 -6.09 17.72 -36.40
N LEU A 369 -6.73 17.81 -35.23
CA LEU A 369 -6.94 16.68 -34.34
C LEU A 369 -8.33 16.12 -34.61
N TYR A 370 -8.39 14.94 -35.21
CA TYR A 370 -9.65 14.23 -35.43
C TYR A 370 -10.13 13.64 -34.10
N VAL A 371 -11.43 13.53 -33.90
CA VAL A 371 -12.02 12.98 -32.67
C VAL A 371 -12.76 11.70 -33.04
N CYS A 372 -12.42 10.60 -32.36
CA CYS A 372 -13.14 9.35 -32.43
C CYS A 372 -14.41 9.47 -31.60
N THR A 373 -15.56 9.35 -32.25
CA THR A 373 -16.89 9.51 -31.65
C THR A 373 -17.58 8.19 -31.36
N ASN A 374 -16.87 7.07 -31.47
CA ASN A 374 -17.43 5.77 -31.15
C ASN A 374 -17.65 5.67 -29.63
N LEU A 375 -18.81 5.16 -29.21
CA LEU A 375 -19.06 4.80 -27.82
C LEU A 375 -18.15 3.60 -27.46
N VAL A 376 -17.35 3.76 -26.43
CA VAL A 376 -16.62 2.66 -25.79
C VAL A 376 -17.49 2.17 -24.66
N ASP A 377 -18.07 0.98 -24.82
CA ASP A 377 -18.95 0.34 -23.85
C ASP A 377 -18.32 -0.97 -23.38
N VAL A 378 -18.15 -1.12 -22.07
CA VAL A 378 -17.57 -2.32 -21.45
C VAL A 378 -18.65 -3.24 -20.86
N GLY A 379 -19.92 -2.92 -21.07
CA GLY A 379 -21.08 -3.64 -20.56
C GLY A 379 -21.16 -3.58 -19.04
N LYS A 380 -21.69 -4.65 -18.42
CA LYS A 380 -21.81 -4.78 -16.96
C LYS A 380 -20.46 -5.10 -16.29
N ARG A 381 -19.45 -4.26 -16.52
CA ARG A 381 -18.10 -4.41 -15.98
C ARG A 381 -17.63 -3.09 -15.38
N PRO A 382 -17.17 -3.09 -14.12
CA PRO A 382 -16.69 -1.86 -13.49
C PRO A 382 -15.45 -1.30 -14.18
N VAL A 383 -15.50 0.00 -14.50
CA VAL A 383 -14.35 0.76 -14.99
C VAL A 383 -13.49 1.17 -13.78
N THR A 384 -12.18 0.93 -13.87
CA THR A 384 -11.18 1.26 -12.83
C THR A 384 -10.24 2.39 -13.25
N GLY A 385 -10.37 2.87 -14.49
CA GLY A 385 -9.58 3.99 -14.98
C GLY A 385 -9.91 4.41 -16.40
N LEU A 386 -9.42 5.58 -16.79
CA LEU A 386 -9.64 6.18 -18.11
C LEU A 386 -8.35 6.82 -18.61
N ARG A 387 -8.20 6.87 -19.94
CA ARG A 387 -7.14 7.65 -20.57
C ARG A 387 -7.60 8.26 -21.89
N LEU A 388 -6.99 9.39 -22.24
CA LEU A 388 -7.03 9.91 -23.60
C LEU A 388 -5.90 9.26 -24.40
N TYR A 389 -6.18 8.89 -25.64
CA TYR A 389 -5.23 8.20 -26.49
C TYR A 389 -5.22 8.78 -27.91
N LEU A 390 -4.05 8.81 -28.55
CA LEU A 390 -3.88 9.29 -29.93
C LEU A 390 -3.70 8.11 -30.89
N GLU A 391 -4.79 7.71 -31.53
CA GLU A 391 -4.87 6.58 -32.45
C GLU A 391 -4.42 6.89 -33.88
N GLY A 392 -4.17 5.82 -34.63
CA GLY A 392 -3.84 5.84 -36.05
C GLY A 392 -2.35 6.05 -36.33
N LYS A 393 -1.93 5.73 -37.57
CA LYS A 393 -0.51 5.81 -38.00
C LYS A 393 0.12 7.20 -37.84
N ARG A 394 -0.70 8.26 -37.81
CA ARG A 394 -0.26 9.65 -37.64
C ARG A 394 -0.46 10.19 -36.22
N SER A 395 -0.96 9.37 -35.30
CA SER A 395 -1.32 9.75 -33.92
C SER A 395 -2.10 11.06 -33.87
N ASN A 396 -3.12 11.17 -34.73
CA ASN A 396 -3.90 12.38 -34.94
C ASN A 396 -5.40 12.21 -34.73
N ARG A 397 -5.80 11.07 -34.15
CA ARG A 397 -7.17 10.78 -33.75
C ARG A 397 -7.23 10.66 -32.24
N LEU A 398 -7.89 11.62 -31.59
CA LEU A 398 -8.18 11.57 -30.17
C LEU A 398 -9.27 10.54 -29.91
N ALA A 399 -8.99 9.57 -29.03
CA ALA A 399 -9.92 8.57 -28.54
C ALA A 399 -9.90 8.54 -27.01
N ILE A 400 -10.95 7.99 -26.42
CA ILE A 400 -11.05 7.70 -24.99
C ILE A 400 -10.99 6.19 -24.80
N HIS A 401 -10.14 5.72 -23.90
CA HIS A 401 -10.01 4.30 -23.56
C HIS A 401 -10.41 4.09 -22.10
N LEU A 402 -11.03 2.96 -21.82
CA LEU A 402 -11.50 2.57 -20.49
C LEU A 402 -10.73 1.35 -19.99
N GLN A 403 -10.14 1.44 -18.80
CA GLN A 403 -9.65 0.27 -18.10
C GLN A 403 -10.79 -0.32 -17.28
N HIS A 404 -11.06 -1.60 -17.43
CA HIS A 404 -12.15 -2.26 -16.74
C HIS A 404 -11.76 -3.67 -16.28
N LEU A 405 -12.51 -4.18 -15.30
CA LEU A 405 -12.38 -5.56 -14.87
C LEU A 405 -12.93 -6.50 -15.96
N CYS A 406 -12.28 -7.66 -16.17
CA CYS A 406 -12.72 -8.64 -17.16
C CYS A 406 -14.06 -9.30 -16.82
N SER A 407 -14.44 -9.31 -15.54
CA SER A 407 -15.72 -9.80 -15.02
C SER A 407 -16.27 -8.87 -13.94
N LEU A 408 -17.57 -8.98 -13.66
CA LEU A 408 -18.21 -8.28 -12.56
C LEU A 408 -17.84 -8.96 -11.23
N PRO A 409 -17.37 -8.23 -10.20
CA PRO A 409 -17.21 -8.77 -8.85
C PRO A 409 -18.51 -9.38 -8.33
N GLN A 410 -18.43 -10.51 -7.63
CA GLN A 410 -19.62 -11.27 -7.22
C GLN A 410 -20.49 -10.50 -6.22
N ILE A 411 -19.86 -9.62 -5.45
CA ILE A 411 -20.51 -8.73 -4.50
C ILE A 411 -21.34 -7.61 -5.16
N LEU A 412 -21.19 -7.37 -6.47
CA LEU A 412 -21.89 -6.28 -7.16
C LEU A 412 -22.99 -6.80 -8.07
N GLN A 413 -24.12 -6.11 -8.08
CA GLN A 413 -25.20 -6.32 -9.05
C GLN A 413 -25.46 -5.02 -9.82
N LEU A 414 -25.33 -5.07 -11.15
CA LEU A 414 -25.51 -3.90 -12.01
C LEU A 414 -26.86 -3.92 -12.74
N ALA A 415 -27.64 -2.87 -12.50
CA ALA A 415 -28.79 -2.50 -13.29
C ALA A 415 -28.37 -1.42 -14.31
N ASP A 416 -28.81 -1.58 -15.55
CA ASP A 416 -28.59 -0.55 -16.56
C ASP A 416 -29.39 0.69 -16.16
N ASP A 417 -28.75 1.86 -16.20
CA ASP A 417 -29.45 3.11 -15.93
C ASP A 417 -30.46 3.37 -17.07
N PRO A 418 -31.77 3.48 -16.79
CA PRO A 418 -32.79 3.79 -17.79
C PRO A 418 -32.57 5.14 -18.48
N TYR A 419 -31.75 6.03 -17.90
CA TYR A 419 -31.45 7.36 -18.44
C TYR A 419 -30.18 7.42 -19.31
N ASN A 420 -29.52 6.27 -19.57
CA ASN A 420 -28.31 6.22 -20.42
C ASN A 420 -28.52 6.78 -21.85
N ASP A 421 -29.74 6.69 -22.37
CA ASP A 421 -30.08 7.07 -23.76
C ASP A 421 -30.64 8.49 -23.92
N LEU A 422 -30.49 9.36 -22.92
CA LEU A 422 -30.90 10.76 -23.08
C LEU A 422 -29.99 11.50 -24.06
N THR A 423 -30.46 11.52 -25.30
CA THR A 423 -29.89 12.20 -26.47
C THR A 423 -30.09 13.73 -26.39
N ASP A 424 -30.67 14.23 -25.30
CA ASP A 424 -31.18 15.61 -25.16
C ASP A 424 -30.35 16.53 -24.23
N LEU A 425 -29.17 16.12 -23.74
CA LEU A 425 -28.32 17.01 -22.92
C LEU A 425 -27.62 18.12 -23.72
N GLU A 426 -27.67 18.11 -25.07
CA GLU A 426 -27.04 19.15 -25.90
C GLU A 426 -27.59 20.55 -25.63
N ALA A 427 -28.83 20.67 -25.14
CA ALA A 427 -29.49 21.95 -24.87
C ALA A 427 -29.20 22.55 -23.47
N SER A 428 -28.60 21.79 -22.55
CA SER A 428 -28.48 22.17 -21.13
C SER A 428 -27.07 22.57 -20.67
N TYR A 429 -26.04 22.45 -21.52
CA TYR A 429 -24.68 22.78 -21.09
C TYR A 429 -24.47 24.28 -20.95
N ASP A 430 -24.13 24.68 -19.74
CA ASP A 430 -23.80 26.05 -19.44
C ASP A 430 -22.49 26.47 -20.14
N ARG A 431 -22.57 27.51 -20.97
CA ARG A 431 -21.44 28.07 -21.71
C ARG A 431 -20.30 28.53 -20.81
N ARG A 432 -20.53 28.70 -19.50
CA ARG A 432 -19.49 28.99 -18.49
C ARG A 432 -18.41 27.91 -18.43
N TYR A 433 -18.72 26.67 -18.79
CA TYR A 433 -17.74 25.57 -18.80
C TYR A 433 -16.96 25.43 -20.12
N PHE A 434 -17.11 26.36 -21.07
CA PHE A 434 -16.41 26.29 -22.35
C PHE A 434 -15.07 27.01 -22.28
N GLU A 435 -13.99 26.24 -22.12
CA GLU A 435 -12.65 26.78 -22.03
C GLU A 435 -11.91 26.70 -23.38
N PRO A 436 -11.22 27.78 -23.81
CA PRO A 436 -10.46 27.78 -25.05
C PRO A 436 -9.11 27.06 -24.89
N ILE A 437 -8.76 26.18 -25.84
CA ILE A 437 -7.53 25.37 -25.73
C ILE A 437 -6.25 26.20 -25.92
N GLN A 438 -6.23 27.08 -26.92
CA GLN A 438 -5.14 28.04 -27.19
C GLN A 438 -5.68 29.29 -27.87
N TRP A 439 -6.17 29.15 -29.10
CA TRP A 439 -6.83 30.23 -29.83
C TRP A 439 -8.31 30.35 -29.43
N LYS A 440 -8.68 31.50 -28.87
CA LYS A 440 -9.99 31.77 -28.24
C LYS A 440 -11.21 31.60 -29.15
N HIS A 441 -11.03 31.43 -30.45
CA HIS A 441 -12.13 31.51 -31.42
C HIS A 441 -12.47 30.19 -32.14
N LEU A 442 -11.59 29.18 -32.14
CA LEU A 442 -11.77 27.99 -32.98
C LEU A 442 -12.19 26.75 -32.20
N SER A 443 -11.41 26.33 -31.21
CA SER A 443 -11.63 25.07 -30.49
C SER A 443 -11.68 25.29 -28.99
N HIS A 444 -12.71 24.73 -28.37
CA HIS A 444 -12.95 24.77 -26.93
C HIS A 444 -13.12 23.34 -26.39
N VAL A 445 -13.00 23.20 -25.08
CA VAL A 445 -13.28 21.98 -24.33
C VAL A 445 -14.36 22.33 -23.31
N CYS A 446 -15.37 21.47 -23.18
CA CYS A 446 -16.32 21.56 -22.08
C CYS A 446 -15.69 20.94 -20.83
N THR A 447 -15.54 21.73 -19.77
CA THR A 447 -14.93 21.32 -18.49
C THR A 447 -15.96 20.99 -17.41
N ALA A 448 -17.23 20.88 -17.78
CA ALA A 448 -18.30 20.47 -16.89
C ALA A 448 -18.05 19.05 -16.35
N PRO A 449 -18.26 18.80 -15.05
CA PRO A 449 -18.21 17.46 -14.51
C PRO A 449 -19.30 16.58 -15.13
N VAL A 450 -18.94 15.35 -15.50
CA VAL A 450 -19.87 14.32 -15.95
C VAL A 450 -19.93 13.27 -14.86
N GLU A 451 -20.98 13.34 -14.05
CA GLU A 451 -21.26 12.46 -12.91
C GLU A 451 -22.76 12.18 -12.84
N SER A 452 -23.13 11.12 -12.13
CA SER A 452 -24.52 10.75 -11.86
C SER A 452 -24.99 11.42 -10.57
N ASP A 453 -26.28 11.80 -10.50
CA ASP A 453 -26.92 12.28 -9.27
C ASP A 453 -27.08 11.16 -8.22
N ASP A 454 -27.06 9.90 -8.67
CA ASP A 454 -27.03 8.72 -7.81
C ASP A 454 -25.59 8.33 -7.46
N ASP A 455 -25.26 8.35 -6.16
CA ASP A 455 -23.94 8.01 -5.61
C ASP A 455 -23.55 6.53 -5.80
N LEU A 456 -24.52 5.65 -6.10
CA LEU A 456 -24.29 4.23 -6.36
C LEU A 456 -24.09 3.91 -7.85
N SER A 457 -24.08 4.91 -8.71
CA SER A 457 -23.80 4.74 -10.14
C SER A 457 -22.31 4.68 -10.44
N ILE A 458 -21.92 3.71 -11.26
CA ILE A 458 -20.55 3.55 -11.76
C ILE A 458 -20.51 3.73 -13.27
N VAL A 459 -19.35 4.15 -13.79
CA VAL A 459 -19.12 4.30 -15.22
C VAL A 459 -18.92 2.93 -15.86
N THR A 460 -19.65 2.67 -16.95
CA THR A 460 -19.55 1.46 -17.79
C THR A 460 -19.27 1.78 -19.26
N GLY A 461 -19.27 3.05 -19.63
CA GLY A 461 -18.94 3.48 -20.98
C GLY A 461 -18.56 4.94 -21.07
N ALA A 462 -17.92 5.31 -22.17
CA ALA A 462 -17.53 6.69 -22.44
C ALA A 462 -17.46 6.97 -23.93
N GLN A 463 -17.73 8.23 -24.28
CA GLN A 463 -17.72 8.71 -25.64
C GLN A 463 -17.21 10.16 -25.68
N LEU A 464 -16.44 10.47 -26.71
CA LEU A 464 -16.10 11.85 -27.05
C LEU A 464 -16.98 12.32 -28.20
N TYR A 465 -17.40 13.58 -28.18
CA TYR A 465 -18.06 14.17 -29.34
C TYR A 465 -17.72 15.64 -29.50
N VAL A 466 -17.97 16.19 -30.68
CA VAL A 466 -17.67 17.58 -31.01
C VAL A 466 -18.95 18.30 -31.42
N GLY A 467 -19.43 19.19 -30.56
CA GLY A 467 -20.55 20.08 -30.86
C GLY A 467 -20.11 21.35 -31.58
N SER A 468 -20.96 21.91 -32.44
CA SER A 468 -20.69 23.17 -33.15
C SER A 468 -21.56 24.28 -32.59
N TYR A 469 -20.93 25.33 -32.05
CA TYR A 469 -21.60 26.49 -31.46
C TYR A 469 -21.16 27.75 -32.21
N GLY A 470 -21.89 28.09 -33.27
CA GLY A 470 -21.47 29.12 -34.23
C GLY A 470 -20.15 28.73 -34.92
N PHE A 471 -19.12 29.59 -34.80
CA PHE A 471 -17.79 29.30 -35.34
C PHE A 471 -16.91 28.43 -34.42
N ARG A 472 -17.38 28.14 -33.21
CA ARG A 472 -16.61 27.38 -32.20
C ARG A 472 -16.94 25.90 -32.29
N LYS A 473 -15.91 25.07 -32.32
CA LYS A 473 -16.03 23.63 -32.09
C LYS A 473 -15.71 23.34 -30.63
N VAL A 474 -16.61 22.65 -29.93
CA VAL A 474 -16.45 22.32 -28.52
C VAL A 474 -16.34 20.81 -28.37
N LEU A 475 -15.28 20.34 -27.72
CA LEU A 475 -15.09 18.93 -27.36
C LEU A 475 -15.84 18.62 -26.06
N PHE A 476 -16.61 17.55 -26.06
CA PHE A 476 -17.37 17.06 -24.91
C PHE A 476 -16.99 15.63 -24.57
N LEU A 477 -17.19 15.30 -23.30
CA LEU A 477 -17.15 13.96 -22.75
C LEU A 477 -18.58 13.56 -22.37
N ARG A 478 -18.98 12.35 -22.74
CA ARG A 478 -20.21 11.70 -22.27
C ARG A 478 -19.82 10.38 -21.61
N LEU A 479 -20.44 10.08 -20.48
CA LEU A 479 -20.26 8.82 -19.76
C LEU A 479 -21.58 8.05 -19.79
N ARG A 480 -21.46 6.72 -19.79
CA ARG A 480 -22.56 5.78 -19.59
C ARG A 480 -22.44 5.24 -18.16
N PHE A 481 -23.55 5.19 -17.45
CA PHE A 481 -23.61 4.77 -16.06
C PHE A 481 -24.41 3.47 -15.91
N ALA A 482 -24.06 2.68 -14.90
CA ALA A 482 -24.87 1.58 -14.43
C ALA A 482 -25.02 1.70 -12.91
N LYS A 483 -26.23 1.50 -12.41
CA LYS A 483 -26.51 1.58 -10.98
C LYS A 483 -26.09 0.28 -10.31
N VAL A 484 -25.30 0.39 -9.25
CA VAL A 484 -25.03 -0.73 -8.36
C VAL A 484 -26.22 -0.89 -7.41
N THR A 485 -26.82 -2.08 -7.45
CA THR A 485 -27.93 -2.47 -6.56
C THR A 485 -27.37 -3.22 -5.34
N ASN A 486 -28.08 -3.14 -4.21
CA ASN A 486 -27.70 -3.75 -2.93
C ASN A 486 -26.29 -3.38 -2.46
N ALA A 487 -25.90 -2.12 -2.65
CA ALA A 487 -24.60 -1.62 -2.24
C ALA A 487 -24.71 -0.39 -1.35
N ALA A 488 -23.69 -0.22 -0.50
CA ALA A 488 -23.47 0.96 0.31
C ALA A 488 -22.21 1.70 -0.16
N LEU A 489 -22.25 3.02 -0.03
CA LEU A 489 -21.11 3.89 -0.25
C LEU A 489 -20.17 3.80 0.97
N VAL A 490 -18.95 3.28 0.77
CA VAL A 490 -17.96 3.14 1.85
C VAL A 490 -17.34 4.49 2.20
N LYS A 491 -17.15 5.35 1.19
CA LYS A 491 -16.56 6.68 1.34
C LYS A 491 -17.07 7.61 0.26
N ASN A 492 -17.20 8.89 0.59
CA ASN A 492 -17.55 9.93 -0.38
C ASN A 492 -16.65 9.86 -1.63
N PRO A 493 -17.24 9.96 -2.84
CA PRO A 493 -16.49 9.92 -4.08
C PRO A 493 -15.41 11.01 -4.15
N GLU A 494 -14.22 10.65 -4.60
CA GLU A 494 -13.05 11.53 -4.61
C GLU A 494 -12.58 11.83 -6.03
N TRP A 495 -12.39 13.11 -6.32
CA TRP A 495 -11.68 13.54 -7.52
C TRP A 495 -10.18 13.27 -7.37
N GLU A 496 -9.57 12.80 -8.44
CA GLU A 496 -8.12 12.67 -8.50
C GLU A 496 -7.42 14.02 -8.22
N GLY A 497 -6.46 14.02 -7.29
CA GLY A 497 -5.77 15.21 -6.80
C GLY A 497 -6.48 15.97 -5.66
N SER A 498 -7.58 15.47 -5.10
CA SER A 498 -8.15 16.04 -3.87
C SER A 498 -7.20 15.84 -2.67
N PRO A 499 -6.98 16.85 -1.81
CA PRO A 499 -5.97 16.81 -0.74
C PRO A 499 -6.22 15.79 0.38
N ASN A 500 -7.26 14.96 0.31
CA ASN A 500 -7.65 14.08 1.42
C ASN A 500 -6.89 12.74 1.51
N LEU A 501 -5.89 12.50 0.65
CA LEU A 501 -4.94 11.39 0.81
C LEU A 501 -3.47 11.82 0.60
N VAL A 502 -3.22 13.13 0.62
CA VAL A 502 -1.89 13.74 0.55
C VAL A 502 -1.84 14.77 1.66
N GLN A 503 -1.11 14.45 2.74
CA GLN A 503 -0.93 15.24 3.98
C GLN A 503 -1.96 14.98 5.10
N LYS A 504 -1.77 13.89 5.85
CA LYS A 504 -1.84 14.00 7.32
C LYS A 504 -0.44 14.37 7.82
N SER A 505 -0.09 15.63 7.67
CA SER A 505 1.03 16.28 8.37
C SER A 505 0.72 17.78 8.39
N GLY A 506 0.29 18.26 9.57
CA GLY A 506 0.25 19.69 9.94
C GLY A 506 -0.81 20.55 9.24
N LEU A 507 -1.98 20.68 9.88
CA LEU A 507 -2.81 21.87 9.68
C LEU A 507 -2.15 23.08 10.38
N ILE A 508 -2.49 24.27 9.87
CA ILE A 508 -2.02 25.64 10.19
C ILE A 508 -0.78 26.01 9.35
N SER A 509 -0.87 26.82 8.30
CA SER A 509 -1.47 28.14 8.24
C SER A 509 -2.11 28.43 6.89
N THR A 510 -3.35 28.90 6.93
CA THR A 510 -3.95 29.64 5.84
C THR A 510 -3.98 31.11 6.26
N LEU A 511 -3.74 31.98 5.28
CA LEU A 511 -4.07 33.41 5.24
C LEU A 511 -3.01 34.38 5.78
N ILE A 512 -2.29 35.01 4.84
CA ILE A 512 -2.36 36.46 4.48
C ILE A 512 -1.08 36.80 3.72
N SER A 513 -1.22 37.16 2.44
CA SER A 513 -0.51 38.30 1.81
C SER A 513 -0.54 38.14 0.29
N THR A 514 -1.46 38.86 -0.32
CA THR A 514 -1.53 39.14 -1.73
C THR A 514 -0.35 39.99 -2.23
N HIS A 515 0.06 39.71 -3.46
CA HIS A 515 0.78 40.59 -4.41
C HIS A 515 2.29 40.84 -4.24
N PHE A 516 2.98 40.72 -5.39
CA PHE A 516 4.37 41.04 -5.72
C PHE A 516 5.47 40.08 -5.24
N SER A 517 5.83 39.10 -6.09
CA SER A 517 7.21 38.64 -6.38
C SER A 517 7.21 37.53 -7.43
N ILE A 518 6.78 37.82 -8.67
CA ILE A 518 6.76 36.87 -9.80
C ILE A 518 8.03 36.94 -10.67
N ALA A 519 9.03 37.79 -10.36
CA ALA A 519 10.12 38.07 -11.30
C ALA A 519 11.56 37.82 -10.82
N ALA A 520 11.79 37.10 -9.71
CA ALA A 520 13.17 36.93 -9.19
C ALA A 520 13.45 35.58 -8.50
N THR A 521 12.93 34.45 -8.99
CA THR A 521 13.39 33.09 -8.61
C THR A 521 13.22 32.08 -9.76
N ALA A 522 13.27 32.54 -11.02
CA ALA A 522 13.17 31.67 -12.20
C ALA A 522 14.49 30.93 -12.56
N ALA A 523 15.54 31.10 -11.74
CA ALA A 523 16.78 30.34 -11.84
C ALA A 523 17.08 29.72 -10.47
N ALA A 524 17.30 28.41 -10.44
CA ALA A 524 17.53 27.56 -9.27
C ALA A 524 16.29 27.19 -8.45
N GLN A 525 15.46 26.29 -9.01
CA GLN A 525 14.94 25.13 -8.29
C GLN A 525 14.48 24.11 -9.33
N ARG A 526 15.37 23.16 -9.67
CA ARG A 526 14.89 21.91 -10.26
C ARG A 526 13.97 21.29 -9.20
N PRO A 527 12.73 20.89 -9.53
CA PRO A 527 11.96 20.08 -8.59
C PRO A 527 12.82 18.87 -8.20
N PRO A 528 12.80 18.44 -6.93
CA PRO A 528 13.54 17.26 -6.51
C PRO A 528 13.18 16.10 -7.45
N PRO A 529 14.13 15.22 -7.81
CA PRO A 529 13.85 14.09 -8.67
C PRO A 529 12.67 13.33 -8.06
N ARG A 530 11.58 13.20 -8.83
CA ARG A 530 10.48 12.33 -8.43
C ARG A 530 11.05 10.92 -8.36
N PRO A 531 10.87 10.20 -7.25
CA PRO A 531 11.37 8.86 -7.16
C PRO A 531 10.66 7.99 -8.21
N ASN A 532 11.42 7.11 -8.85
CA ASN A 532 10.87 6.19 -9.84
C ASN A 532 9.93 5.18 -9.15
N ASP A 533 8.87 4.78 -9.85
CA ASP A 533 7.96 3.75 -9.35
C ASP A 533 8.70 2.42 -9.13
N VAL A 534 8.62 1.91 -7.91
CA VAL A 534 9.26 0.64 -7.54
C VAL A 534 8.38 -0.51 -8.01
N ASN A 535 8.72 -1.09 -9.16
CA ASN A 535 8.04 -2.28 -9.67
C ASN A 535 8.88 -3.54 -9.43
N ILE A 536 8.36 -4.44 -8.58
CA ILE A 536 8.96 -5.77 -8.31
C ILE A 536 8.40 -6.84 -9.27
N ASN A 537 7.45 -6.51 -10.15
CA ASN A 537 6.98 -7.47 -11.16
C ASN A 537 8.03 -7.64 -12.25
N SER A 538 8.39 -8.89 -12.54
CA SER A 538 9.13 -9.30 -13.74
C SER A 538 8.29 -9.17 -15.04
N ALA A 539 7.32 -8.25 -15.08
CA ALA A 539 6.47 -8.07 -16.24
C ALA A 539 7.33 -7.60 -17.42
N VAL A 540 7.18 -8.27 -18.57
CA VAL A 540 8.05 -8.12 -19.74
C VAL A 540 7.98 -6.72 -20.40
N TYR A 541 7.04 -5.86 -20.01
CA TYR A 541 6.94 -4.46 -20.46
C TYR A 541 6.30 -3.57 -19.37
N PRO A 542 7.05 -3.06 -18.38
CA PRO A 542 6.48 -2.24 -17.32
C PRO A 542 5.95 -0.88 -17.82
N GLY A 543 6.40 -0.41 -18.99
CA GLY A 543 5.95 0.84 -19.63
C GLY A 543 5.04 0.64 -20.85
N GLY A 544 4.53 -0.57 -21.07
CA GLY A 544 3.81 -0.92 -22.30
C GLY A 544 4.72 -1.04 -23.54
N PRO A 545 4.14 -1.26 -24.73
CA PRO A 545 4.90 -1.36 -25.98
C PRO A 545 5.67 -0.05 -26.29
N PRO A 546 6.82 -0.12 -26.99
CA PRO A 546 7.71 1.02 -27.19
C PRO A 546 6.99 2.20 -27.84
N VAL A 547 7.13 3.37 -27.21
CA VAL A 547 6.63 4.65 -27.72
C VAL A 547 7.37 4.98 -29.04
N PRO A 548 6.68 5.45 -30.09
CA PRO A 548 7.32 5.81 -31.36
C PRO A 548 8.48 6.80 -31.17
N VAL A 549 9.59 6.56 -31.85
CA VAL A 549 10.86 7.29 -31.78
C VAL A 549 10.75 8.79 -32.17
N GLN A 550 9.62 9.21 -32.75
CA GLN A 550 9.31 10.62 -33.01
C GLN A 550 8.10 11.02 -32.19
N ALA A 551 8.25 11.99 -31.27
CA ALA A 551 7.12 12.52 -30.51
C ALA A 551 6.09 13.16 -31.49
N PRO A 552 4.87 12.59 -31.62
CA PRO A 552 3.90 13.13 -32.58
C PRO A 552 3.59 14.60 -32.28
N LYS A 553 3.54 15.43 -33.32
CA LYS A 553 3.29 16.89 -33.27
C LYS A 553 2.03 17.30 -32.47
N LEU A 554 1.15 16.36 -32.15
CA LEU A 554 -0.12 16.58 -31.45
C LEU A 554 -0.11 16.23 -29.95
N LEU A 555 0.92 15.53 -29.43
CA LEU A 555 1.07 15.29 -27.98
C LEU A 555 1.28 16.58 -27.17
N LYS A 556 1.67 17.67 -27.82
CA LYS A 556 1.72 18.99 -27.18
C LYS A 556 0.33 19.55 -26.83
N TYR A 557 -0.75 18.97 -27.36
CA TYR A 557 -2.13 19.41 -27.14
C TYR A 557 -2.96 18.45 -26.30
N VAL A 558 -2.49 17.22 -26.07
CA VAL A 558 -3.25 16.18 -25.37
C VAL A 558 -2.35 15.56 -24.32
N ASP A 559 -2.84 15.47 -23.09
CA ASP A 559 -2.24 14.66 -22.05
C ASP A 559 -2.78 13.23 -22.14
N THR A 560 -1.88 12.28 -22.37
CA THR A 560 -2.19 10.85 -22.50
C THR A 560 -1.87 10.07 -21.23
N THR A 561 -1.69 10.77 -20.10
CA THR A 561 -1.47 10.13 -18.79
C THR A 561 -2.66 9.23 -18.44
N GLU A 562 -2.37 8.01 -17.99
CA GLU A 562 -3.39 7.05 -17.58
C GLU A 562 -3.90 7.41 -16.18
N MET A 563 -5.20 7.65 -16.06
CA MET A 563 -5.86 7.89 -14.78
C MET A 563 -6.45 6.56 -14.32
N VAL A 564 -5.69 5.82 -13.52
CA VAL A 564 -6.07 4.49 -13.03
C VAL A 564 -5.93 4.42 -11.52
N ARG A 565 -6.87 3.73 -10.86
CA ARG A 565 -6.68 3.26 -9.49
C ARG A 565 -6.79 1.75 -9.45
N GLY A 566 -5.90 1.12 -8.68
CA GLY A 566 -5.81 -0.33 -8.62
C GLY A 566 -5.38 -0.84 -7.26
N PRO A 567 -4.82 -2.07 -7.20
CA PRO A 567 -4.46 -2.71 -5.93
C PRO A 567 -3.38 -1.95 -5.14
N GLN A 568 -2.60 -1.10 -5.83
CA GLN A 568 -1.59 -0.23 -5.21
C GLN A 568 -2.19 0.97 -4.47
N ASP A 569 -3.41 1.35 -4.85
CA ASP A 569 -4.12 2.48 -4.30
C ASP A 569 -5.06 1.96 -3.22
N MET A 570 -4.62 2.03 -1.97
CA MET A 570 -5.43 1.59 -0.84
C MET A 570 -6.82 2.28 -0.87
N PRO A 571 -7.93 1.53 -0.72
CA PRO A 571 -7.99 0.14 -0.26
C PRO A 571 -7.98 -0.93 -1.39
N GLY A 572 -7.85 -0.55 -2.66
CA GLY A 572 -7.57 -1.45 -3.78
C GLY A 572 -8.76 -1.90 -4.63
N TYR A 573 -9.98 -1.50 -4.25
CA TYR A 573 -11.25 -1.83 -4.92
C TYR A 573 -11.98 -0.58 -5.48
N TRP A 574 -11.23 0.27 -6.17
CA TRP A 574 -11.75 1.51 -6.75
C TRP A 574 -12.57 1.29 -8.01
N VAL A 575 -13.68 2.01 -8.11
CA VAL A 575 -14.49 2.12 -9.34
C VAL A 575 -14.60 3.58 -9.75
N VAL A 576 -14.75 3.83 -11.05
CA VAL A 576 -14.99 5.18 -11.56
C VAL A 576 -16.47 5.51 -11.46
N SER A 577 -16.78 6.66 -10.86
CA SER A 577 -18.14 7.20 -10.72
C SER A 577 -18.36 8.51 -11.47
N GLY A 578 -17.32 9.07 -12.08
CA GLY A 578 -17.43 10.27 -12.90
C GLY A 578 -16.11 10.66 -13.54
N ALA A 579 -16.17 11.60 -14.48
CA ALA A 579 -14.99 12.15 -15.11
C ALA A 579 -15.26 13.53 -15.71
N LYS A 580 -14.19 14.28 -16.01
CA LYS A 580 -14.28 15.53 -16.75
C LYS A 580 -13.04 15.80 -17.57
N LEU A 581 -13.23 16.55 -18.64
CA LEU A 581 -12.12 17.16 -19.37
C LEU A 581 -11.69 18.44 -18.66
N HIS A 582 -10.41 18.78 -18.75
CA HIS A 582 -9.90 20.07 -18.31
C HIS A 582 -8.66 20.46 -19.12
N LEU A 583 -8.30 21.73 -19.04
CA LEU A 583 -7.09 22.24 -19.67
C LEU A 583 -5.98 22.43 -18.63
N GLU A 584 -4.95 21.58 -18.72
CA GLU A 584 -3.76 21.71 -17.90
C GLU A 584 -2.60 22.19 -18.78
N ARG A 585 -2.09 23.39 -18.50
CA ARG A 585 -0.97 24.01 -19.24
C ARG A 585 -1.19 24.05 -20.77
N GLY A 586 -2.44 24.22 -21.20
CA GLY A 586 -2.83 24.25 -22.62
C GLY A 586 -3.00 22.88 -23.29
N LYS A 587 -2.99 21.79 -22.52
CA LYS A 587 -3.28 20.43 -22.98
C LYS A 587 -4.67 19.97 -22.55
N ILE A 588 -5.39 19.31 -23.45
CA ILE A 588 -6.61 18.56 -23.14
C ILE A 588 -6.23 17.39 -22.25
N SER A 589 -6.74 17.38 -21.02
CA SER A 589 -6.38 16.44 -19.98
C SER A 589 -7.65 15.89 -19.32
N LEU A 590 -7.55 14.69 -18.72
CA LEU A 590 -8.67 14.03 -18.06
C LEU A 590 -8.52 14.11 -16.54
N ARG A 591 -9.64 14.27 -15.83
CA ARG A 591 -9.73 13.98 -14.39
C ARG A 591 -10.83 12.97 -14.15
N VAL A 592 -10.55 12.03 -13.25
CA VAL A 592 -11.47 10.94 -12.92
C VAL A 592 -11.92 11.08 -11.47
N LYS A 593 -13.18 10.75 -11.22
CA LYS A 593 -13.80 10.65 -9.90
C LYS A 593 -13.93 9.17 -9.56
N TYR A 594 -13.47 8.79 -8.38
CA TYR A 594 -13.49 7.40 -7.92
C TYR A 594 -14.40 7.24 -6.70
N SER A 595 -15.13 6.13 -6.67
CA SER A 595 -15.95 5.71 -5.53
C SER A 595 -15.47 4.37 -4.99
N LEU A 596 -15.85 4.10 -3.73
CA LEU A 596 -15.70 2.80 -3.08
C LEU A 596 -17.10 2.32 -2.72
N LEU A 597 -17.50 1.20 -3.31
CA LEU A 597 -18.82 0.60 -3.13
C LEU A 597 -18.63 -0.80 -2.54
N THR A 598 -19.45 -1.15 -1.55
CA THR A 598 -19.49 -2.49 -0.96
C THR A 598 -20.90 -3.03 -0.97
N ALA A 599 -21.06 -4.35 -0.97
CA ALA A 599 -22.38 -4.97 -0.84
C ALA A 599 -22.97 -4.69 0.55
N MET A 600 -24.27 -4.46 0.63
CA MET A 600 -24.99 -4.60 1.90
C MET A 600 -25.12 -6.10 2.18
N LEU A 601 -24.50 -6.56 3.27
CA LEU A 601 -24.80 -7.89 3.80
C LEU A 601 -26.23 -7.85 4.35
N PRO A 602 -27.07 -8.88 4.13
CA PRO A 602 -28.33 -8.98 4.86
C PRO A 602 -27.99 -9.06 6.34
N ASP A 603 -28.65 -8.24 7.16
CA ASP A 603 -28.45 -8.23 8.61
C ASP A 603 -28.64 -9.65 9.16
N GLU A 604 -27.61 -10.19 9.83
CA GLU A 604 -27.73 -11.40 10.65
C GLU A 604 -28.49 -11.08 11.97
N GLU A 605 -29.65 -10.43 11.88
CA GLU A 605 -30.52 -10.15 13.05
C GLU A 605 -31.74 -11.11 13.16
N ASP A 606 -32.02 -11.96 12.16
CA ASP A 606 -33.21 -12.84 12.16
C ASP A 606 -32.92 -14.34 12.45
N LEU A 607 -31.91 -14.68 13.25
CA LEU A 607 -31.64 -16.09 13.65
C LEU A 607 -31.64 -16.34 15.17
N PHE A 608 -32.19 -15.41 15.96
CA PHE A 608 -32.49 -15.63 17.38
C PHE A 608 -33.96 -15.35 17.68
N ASP A 609 -34.87 -16.02 17.00
CA ASP A 609 -36.23 -16.26 17.49
C ASP A 609 -36.77 -17.54 16.83
N GLU A 610 -36.42 -18.69 17.40
CA GLU A 610 -37.30 -19.87 17.57
C GLU A 610 -36.68 -20.88 18.55
#